data_AF-A0A382ISW2-F1
#
_entry.id   AF-A0A382ISW2-F1
#
_cell.length_a   1.000
_cell.length_b   1.000
_cell.length_c   1.000
_cell.angle_alpha   90.00
_cell.angle_beta   90.00
_cell.angle_gamma   90.00
#
_symmetry.space_group_name_H-M   'P 1'
#
loop_
_entity.id
_entity.type
_entity.pdbx_description
1 polymer ?
#
loop_
_entity_poly.entity_id
_entity_poly.type
_entity_poly.pdbx_seq_one_letter_code
_entity_poly.pdbx_strand_id
1 'polypeptide(L)'
;MDQLKSKLKEHASPASSGGGFHDSWAAHQLGQSYLLGPTEAAAKVYKGAHCPSNVPVKQFNISAINVEITLNQWGDYYPGYMYILDKDIDKVRAEEEKNAAAREEELDPGAVSNGLQGDAIQPLVIRANQGECVRVKFSNQLEDDDAGFQINGSAMIISSSGQPNTAATPGSIVAAEETQDYEWYIPIDEQEGGHMIQNHAGRDPSSLGLIGTFVVEPRGSRYLDPWTGGPLESGWMAMIANDDAKDFREFTLMYHEVGDESFRPLNRHGEMIPQRDPQTDAYRPSARALNFRSEPFGINNLAVQEKKFHFEDESLAYSSYTFGDAPTTIPRSYLGDPAKFRLVHGGGEVFH
;
A
#
# COMPACT_ATOMS: atom_id res chain seq x y z
N MET A 1 16.78 8.98 32.35
CA MET A 1 16.58 9.40 30.95
C MET A 1 17.82 9.07 30.12
N ASP A 2 19.01 9.58 30.46
CA ASP A 2 20.22 9.35 29.64
C ASP A 2 20.70 7.89 29.59
N GLN A 3 20.62 7.14 30.69
CA GLN A 3 20.91 5.69 30.69
C GLN A 3 19.91 4.86 29.87
N LEU A 4 18.66 5.31 29.75
CA LEU A 4 17.66 4.61 28.93
C LEU A 4 17.89 4.92 27.44
N LYS A 5 18.21 6.18 27.11
CA LYS A 5 18.60 6.60 25.77
C LYS A 5 19.86 5.90 25.28
N SER A 6 20.86 5.65 26.15
CA SER A 6 22.05 4.90 25.77
C SER A 6 21.73 3.42 25.50
N LYS A 7 20.87 2.79 26.31
CA LYS A 7 20.44 1.40 26.09
C LYS A 7 19.59 1.21 24.83
N LEU A 8 18.74 2.17 24.48
CA LEU A 8 18.00 2.20 23.21
C LEU A 8 18.97 2.19 22.02
N LYS A 9 20.04 2.99 22.06
CA LYS A 9 21.08 3.03 21.02
C LYS A 9 21.98 1.78 21.00
N GLU A 10 22.13 1.07 22.12
CA GLU A 10 22.89 -0.19 22.18
C GLU A 10 22.11 -1.39 21.61
N HIS A 11 20.77 -1.36 21.65
CA HIS A 11 19.92 -2.48 21.23
C HIS A 11 19.24 -2.28 19.86
N ALA A 12 19.22 -1.05 19.34
CA ALA A 12 18.72 -0.75 18.01
C ALA A 12 19.85 -0.14 17.16
N SER A 13 20.31 -0.89 16.16
CA SER A 13 20.93 -0.23 15.01
C SER A 13 19.81 0.50 14.27
N PRO A 14 19.89 1.83 14.06
CA PRO A 14 18.89 2.53 13.28
C PRO A 14 18.79 1.86 11.89
N ALA A 15 17.58 1.48 11.49
CA ALA A 15 17.35 0.95 10.14
C ALA A 15 17.44 2.05 9.05
N SER A 16 17.51 3.31 9.46
CA SER A 16 17.67 4.51 8.63
C SER A 16 18.36 5.62 9.45
N SER A 17 19.12 6.50 8.80
CA SER A 17 19.82 7.62 9.42
C SER A 17 19.37 9.02 8.94
N GLY A 18 18.18 9.15 8.36
CA GLY A 18 17.68 10.41 7.78
C GLY A 18 16.32 10.88 8.33
N GLY A 19 16.07 12.20 8.28
CA GLY A 19 14.74 12.82 8.48
C GLY A 19 14.49 13.55 9.82
N GLY A 20 13.67 14.61 9.77
CA GLY A 20 13.27 15.41 10.95
C GLY A 20 12.45 14.66 12.01
N PHE A 21 12.00 13.44 11.68
CA PHE A 21 11.20 12.56 12.54
C PHE A 21 11.88 11.20 12.84
N HIS A 22 13.17 11.01 12.50
CA HIS A 22 13.90 9.74 12.65
C HIS A 22 13.92 9.16 14.08
N ASP A 23 13.62 9.97 15.11
CA ASP A 23 13.58 9.59 16.52
C ASP A 23 12.13 9.33 17.04
N SER A 24 11.10 9.42 16.20
CA SER A 24 9.68 9.23 16.60
C SER A 24 9.41 7.83 17.20
N TRP A 25 10.07 6.80 16.67
CA TRP A 25 9.99 5.41 17.16
C TRP A 25 10.43 5.26 18.61
N ALA A 26 11.39 6.07 19.06
CA ALA A 26 11.92 6.01 20.43
C ALA A 26 10.91 6.56 21.44
N ALA A 27 10.10 7.55 21.07
CA ALA A 27 9.04 8.08 21.91
C ALA A 27 7.93 7.04 22.15
N HIS A 28 7.57 6.28 21.12
CA HIS A 28 6.57 5.21 21.22
C HIS A 28 7.03 4.03 22.08
N GLN A 29 8.28 3.56 21.92
CA GLN A 29 8.84 2.49 22.78
C GLN A 29 8.92 2.91 24.26
N LEU A 30 9.19 4.19 24.53
CA LEU A 30 9.21 4.73 25.90
C LEU A 30 7.80 4.80 26.53
N GLY A 31 6.75 4.97 25.73
CA GLY A 31 5.35 5.00 26.19
C GLY A 31 4.81 3.64 26.64
N GLN A 32 5.26 2.54 26.02
CA GLN A 32 4.72 1.19 26.23
C GLN A 32 5.45 0.38 27.31
N SER A 33 6.48 0.93 27.99
CA SER A 33 7.25 0.32 29.09
C SER A 33 7.96 -1.02 28.83
N TYR A 34 7.84 -1.60 27.63
CA TYR A 34 8.51 -2.84 27.22
C TYR A 34 9.43 -2.60 26.03
N LEU A 35 10.72 -2.93 26.18
CA LEU A 35 11.68 -3.01 25.09
C LEU A 35 11.54 -4.38 24.43
N LEU A 36 10.96 -4.41 23.22
CA LEU A 36 10.96 -5.62 22.40
C LEU A 36 12.39 -5.87 21.90
N GLY A 37 13.05 -6.87 22.46
CA GLY A 37 14.30 -7.41 21.91
C GLY A 37 14.03 -8.23 20.64
N PRO A 38 15.06 -8.49 19.80
CA PRO A 38 14.91 -9.33 18.62
C PRO A 38 14.38 -10.71 19.02
N THR A 39 13.27 -11.13 18.43
CA THR A 39 12.70 -12.46 18.65
C THR A 39 13.49 -13.50 17.84
N GLU A 40 13.57 -14.75 18.30
CA GLU A 40 14.18 -15.86 17.54
C GLU A 40 13.40 -16.24 16.26
N ALA A 41 12.22 -15.66 16.03
CA ALA A 41 11.48 -15.80 14.78
C ALA A 41 12.15 -14.94 13.69
N ALA A 42 13.24 -15.45 13.12
CA ALA A 42 13.79 -14.89 11.90
C ALA A 42 12.86 -15.21 10.71
N ALA A 43 12.61 -14.22 9.85
CA ALA A 43 12.01 -14.48 8.55
C ALA A 43 12.84 -15.55 7.82
N LYS A 44 12.19 -16.58 7.27
CA LYS A 44 12.89 -17.61 6.48
C LYS A 44 13.37 -16.97 5.19
N VAL A 45 14.68 -16.81 5.05
CA VAL A 45 15.32 -16.33 3.83
C VAL A 45 15.71 -17.54 2.98
N TYR A 46 15.12 -17.65 1.79
CA TYR A 46 15.52 -18.65 0.81
C TYR A 46 16.73 -18.15 0.04
N LYS A 47 17.71 -19.03 -0.21
CA LYS A 47 18.83 -18.70 -1.10
C LYS A 47 18.29 -18.67 -2.53
N GLY A 48 18.03 -17.47 -3.04
CA GLY A 48 17.63 -17.27 -4.42
C GLY A 48 18.71 -17.62 -5.43
N ALA A 49 18.31 -17.63 -6.69
CA ALA A 49 19.19 -17.87 -7.82
C ALA A 49 18.94 -16.83 -8.91
N HIS A 50 20.00 -16.53 -9.68
CA HIS A 50 19.87 -15.73 -10.88
C HIS A 50 18.88 -16.36 -11.84
N CYS A 51 18.18 -15.50 -12.59
CA CYS A 51 17.24 -15.97 -13.57
C CYS A 51 17.93 -16.79 -14.68
N PRO A 52 17.44 -18.00 -14.98
CA PRO A 52 17.93 -18.78 -16.11
C PRO A 52 17.76 -18.03 -17.44
N SER A 53 18.66 -18.25 -18.39
CA SER A 53 18.61 -17.55 -19.69
C SER A 53 17.49 -18.03 -20.62
N ASN A 54 16.85 -19.15 -20.31
CA ASN A 54 15.86 -19.83 -21.15
C ASN A 54 14.42 -19.75 -20.61
N VAL A 55 14.17 -18.93 -19.58
CA VAL A 55 12.81 -18.73 -19.03
C VAL A 55 12.25 -17.39 -19.47
N PRO A 56 10.91 -17.26 -19.61
CA PRO A 56 10.29 -15.97 -19.88
C PRO A 56 10.63 -14.95 -18.77
N VAL A 57 10.95 -13.72 -19.18
CA VAL A 57 11.30 -12.63 -18.26
C VAL A 57 10.21 -11.58 -18.26
N LYS A 58 9.71 -11.23 -17.08
CA LYS A 58 8.82 -10.11 -16.85
C LYS A 58 9.59 -8.99 -16.17
N GLN A 59 9.64 -7.83 -16.81
CA GLN A 59 10.39 -6.68 -16.33
C GLN A 59 9.46 -5.58 -15.84
N PHE A 60 9.77 -5.00 -14.68
CA PHE A 60 9.08 -3.85 -14.13
C PHE A 60 10.09 -2.75 -13.81
N ASN A 61 9.75 -1.52 -14.18
CA ASN A 61 10.44 -0.33 -13.67
C ASN A 61 9.48 0.31 -12.67
N ILE A 62 9.89 0.35 -11.41
CA ILE A 62 9.06 0.75 -10.29
C ILE A 62 9.76 1.86 -9.54
N SER A 63 9.01 2.92 -9.23
CA SER A 63 9.46 3.99 -8.36
C SER A 63 8.72 3.95 -7.03
N ALA A 64 9.42 4.29 -5.94
CA ALA A 64 8.78 4.80 -4.73
C ALA A 64 8.69 6.33 -4.88
N ILE A 65 7.49 6.89 -4.70
CA ILE A 65 7.23 8.33 -4.82
C ILE A 65 6.49 8.85 -3.58
N ASN A 66 6.75 10.10 -3.20
CA ASN A 66 5.84 10.87 -2.36
C ASN A 66 4.54 11.12 -3.14
N VAL A 67 3.40 10.97 -2.48
CA VAL A 67 2.07 11.23 -3.07
C VAL A 67 1.12 11.76 -1.99
N GLU A 68 0.28 12.72 -2.35
CA GLU A 68 -0.83 13.15 -1.53
C GLU A 68 -2.04 12.23 -1.73
N ILE A 69 -2.23 11.32 -0.77
CA ILE A 69 -3.26 10.28 -0.86
C ILE A 69 -4.59 10.86 -0.43
N THR A 70 -5.51 11.01 -1.37
CA THR A 70 -6.91 11.38 -1.08
C THR A 70 -7.70 10.11 -0.72
N LEU A 71 -8.35 10.13 0.44
CA LEU A 71 -8.99 8.96 1.07
C LEU A 71 -10.43 8.74 0.61
N ASN A 72 -11.17 9.82 0.36
CA ASN A 72 -12.59 9.78 0.03
C ASN A 72 -13.07 11.00 -0.76
N GLN A 73 -14.33 10.97 -1.16
CA GLN A 73 -14.98 12.06 -1.92
C GLN A 73 -15.29 13.31 -1.09
N TRP A 74 -15.09 13.25 0.24
CA TRP A 74 -15.18 14.42 1.11
C TRP A 74 -13.91 15.28 1.07
N GLY A 75 -12.85 14.78 0.41
CA GLY A 75 -11.58 15.47 0.29
C GLY A 75 -10.66 15.26 1.48
N ASP A 76 -10.89 14.24 2.31
CA ASP A 76 -9.93 13.84 3.34
C ASP A 76 -8.67 13.30 2.67
N TYR A 77 -7.50 13.63 3.21
CA TYR A 77 -6.24 13.27 2.59
C TYR A 77 -5.08 13.23 3.58
N TYR A 78 -3.94 12.69 3.14
CA TYR A 78 -2.69 12.77 3.88
C TYR A 78 -1.48 12.73 2.93
N PRO A 79 -0.37 13.42 3.25
CA PRO A 79 0.91 13.19 2.58
C PRO A 79 1.42 11.79 2.91
N GLY A 80 1.71 11.00 1.89
CA GLY A 80 2.15 9.63 2.04
C GLY A 80 3.08 9.19 0.91
N TYR A 81 3.13 7.88 0.72
CA TYR A 81 4.06 7.24 -0.19
C TYR A 81 3.36 6.16 -1.01
N MET A 82 3.88 5.87 -2.19
CA MET A 82 3.31 4.87 -3.08
C MET A 82 4.39 4.22 -3.95
N TYR A 83 4.30 2.90 -4.13
CA TYR A 83 4.99 2.24 -5.22
C TYR A 83 4.19 2.40 -6.51
N ILE A 84 4.86 2.68 -7.61
CA ILE A 84 4.21 2.89 -8.90
C ILE A 84 5.08 2.41 -10.06
N LEU A 85 4.46 1.98 -11.16
CA LEU A 85 5.18 1.79 -12.41
C LEU A 85 5.62 3.17 -12.95
N ASP A 86 6.88 3.30 -13.37
CA ASP A 86 7.43 4.59 -13.82
C ASP A 86 6.57 5.29 -14.89
N LYS A 87 5.97 4.50 -15.79
CA LYS A 87 5.12 4.99 -16.88
C LYS A 87 3.80 5.61 -16.43
N ASP A 88 3.37 5.37 -15.19
CA ASP A 88 2.09 5.81 -14.65
C ASP A 88 2.24 6.99 -13.67
N ILE A 89 3.47 7.48 -13.42
CA ILE A 89 3.75 8.64 -12.54
C ILE A 89 2.94 9.87 -12.96
N ASP A 90 2.93 10.21 -14.25
CA ASP A 90 2.21 11.39 -14.74
C ASP A 90 0.69 11.31 -14.47
N LYS A 91 0.12 10.09 -14.46
CA LYS A 91 -1.31 9.89 -14.16
C LYS A 91 -1.60 10.19 -12.69
N VAL A 92 -0.72 9.77 -11.78
CA VAL A 92 -0.84 10.08 -10.35
C VAL A 92 -0.67 11.57 -10.10
N ARG A 93 0.29 12.24 -10.76
CA ARG A 93 0.45 13.70 -10.61
C ARG A 93 -0.77 14.47 -11.09
N ALA A 94 -1.37 14.07 -12.22
CA ALA A 94 -2.61 14.66 -12.70
C ALA A 94 -3.79 14.42 -11.74
N GLU A 95 -3.83 13.26 -11.08
CA GLU A 95 -4.83 12.95 -10.06
C GLU A 95 -4.65 13.80 -8.79
N GLU A 96 -3.43 14.01 -8.32
CA GLU A 96 -3.14 14.92 -7.19
C GLU A 96 -3.58 16.36 -7.50
N GLU A 97 -3.25 16.88 -8.69
CA GLU A 97 -3.68 18.22 -9.10
C GLU A 97 -5.22 18.34 -9.12
N LYS A 98 -5.90 17.32 -9.67
CA LYS A 98 -7.37 17.28 -9.70
C LYS A 98 -7.97 17.22 -8.30
N ASN A 99 -7.42 16.39 -7.42
CA ASN A 99 -7.91 16.25 -6.05
C ASN A 99 -7.66 17.52 -5.23
N ALA A 100 -6.51 18.18 -5.42
CA ALA A 100 -6.20 19.45 -4.78
C ALA A 100 -7.18 20.55 -5.22
N ALA A 101 -7.49 20.65 -6.52
CA ALA A 101 -8.48 21.59 -7.02
C ALA A 101 -9.89 21.29 -6.48
N ALA A 102 -10.29 20.03 -6.43
CA ALA A 102 -11.60 19.60 -5.95
C ALA A 102 -11.87 19.97 -4.48
N ARG A 103 -10.82 20.07 -3.65
CA ARG A 103 -10.97 20.50 -2.25
C ARG A 103 -11.53 21.92 -2.08
N GLU A 104 -11.42 22.77 -3.10
CA GLU A 104 -12.00 24.12 -3.10
C GLU A 104 -13.51 24.14 -3.42
N GLU A 105 -14.06 23.07 -4.00
CA GLU A 105 -15.47 22.99 -4.40
C GLU A 105 -16.24 21.93 -3.59
N GLU A 106 -17.23 22.33 -2.78
CA GLU A 106 -17.88 21.44 -1.77
C GLU A 106 -18.35 20.09 -2.34
N LEU A 107 -18.80 20.06 -3.60
CA LEU A 107 -19.43 18.91 -4.23
C LEU A 107 -18.58 18.25 -5.34
N ASP A 108 -17.31 18.64 -5.49
CA ASP A 108 -16.41 17.97 -6.43
C ASP A 108 -15.71 16.79 -5.75
N PRO A 109 -15.93 15.53 -6.20
CA PRO A 109 -15.25 14.36 -5.65
C PRO A 109 -13.79 14.22 -6.13
N GLY A 110 -13.33 15.10 -7.02
CA GLY A 110 -12.01 15.02 -7.63
C GLY A 110 -11.89 13.79 -8.53
N ALA A 111 -10.80 13.06 -8.41
CA ALA A 111 -10.58 11.80 -9.11
C ALA A 111 -11.11 10.58 -8.36
N VAL A 112 -11.54 10.74 -7.11
CA VAL A 112 -11.91 9.62 -6.24
C VAL A 112 -13.21 8.98 -6.74
N SER A 113 -13.12 7.78 -7.29
CA SER A 113 -14.29 7.06 -7.78
C SER A 113 -14.94 6.18 -6.70
N ASN A 114 -16.22 5.90 -6.87
CA ASN A 114 -16.91 4.91 -6.03
C ASN A 114 -16.30 3.53 -6.26
N GLY A 115 -15.86 2.88 -5.20
CA GLY A 115 -15.35 1.52 -5.30
C GLY A 115 -13.94 1.37 -5.85
N LEU A 116 -13.11 2.43 -5.90
CA LEU A 116 -11.75 2.45 -6.46
C LEU A 116 -11.68 1.85 -7.87
N GLN A 117 -12.42 2.43 -8.80
CA GLN A 117 -12.68 1.90 -10.15
C GLN A 117 -11.87 2.62 -11.24
N GLY A 118 -10.54 2.53 -11.17
CA GLY A 118 -9.64 3.06 -12.20
C GLY A 118 -8.82 4.29 -11.78
N ASP A 119 -8.94 4.70 -10.52
CA ASP A 119 -8.14 5.76 -9.90
C ASP A 119 -6.64 5.42 -10.01
N ALA A 120 -5.81 6.41 -10.33
CA ALA A 120 -4.36 6.23 -10.42
C ALA A 120 -3.73 6.09 -9.03
N ILE A 121 -4.25 6.79 -8.01
CA ILE A 121 -3.77 6.69 -6.63
C ILE A 121 -4.36 5.42 -5.98
N GLN A 122 -3.62 4.32 -6.08
CA GLN A 122 -3.92 3.02 -5.48
C GLN A 122 -2.60 2.27 -5.23
N PRO A 123 -2.55 1.30 -4.29
CA PRO A 123 -1.33 0.52 -4.08
C PRO A 123 -0.92 -0.29 -5.31
N LEU A 124 0.39 -0.53 -5.47
CA LEU A 124 0.91 -1.35 -6.55
C LEU A 124 0.44 -2.81 -6.42
N VAL A 125 -0.16 -3.36 -7.48
CA VAL A 125 -0.49 -4.79 -7.57
C VAL A 125 0.01 -5.35 -8.89
N ILE A 126 1.17 -5.99 -8.86
CA ILE A 126 1.81 -6.61 -10.03
C ILE A 126 1.77 -8.13 -9.91
N ARG A 127 1.93 -8.82 -11.04
CA ARG A 127 1.80 -10.28 -11.10
C ARG A 127 2.87 -10.89 -12.00
N ALA A 128 3.30 -12.10 -11.72
CA ALA A 128 3.97 -12.96 -12.71
C ALA A 128 3.60 -14.43 -12.47
N ASN A 129 3.90 -15.28 -13.44
CA ASN A 129 3.51 -16.68 -13.38
C ASN A 129 4.61 -17.57 -12.77
N GLN A 130 4.18 -18.70 -12.21
CA GLN A 130 5.07 -19.82 -11.89
C GLN A 130 5.98 -20.18 -13.09
N GLY A 131 7.29 -20.29 -12.84
CA GLY A 131 8.31 -20.59 -13.85
C GLY A 131 8.79 -19.39 -14.67
N GLU A 132 8.29 -18.18 -14.41
CA GLU A 132 8.83 -16.95 -14.98
C GLU A 132 9.95 -16.36 -14.12
N CYS A 133 10.82 -15.59 -14.77
CA CYS A 133 11.74 -14.70 -14.09
C CYS A 133 11.12 -13.31 -13.98
N VAL A 134 11.19 -12.71 -12.81
CA VAL A 134 10.84 -11.30 -12.61
C VAL A 134 12.11 -10.50 -12.42
N ARG A 135 12.22 -9.37 -13.13
CA ARG A 135 13.26 -8.36 -12.93
C ARG A 135 12.62 -7.03 -12.59
N VAL A 136 13.05 -6.44 -11.49
CA VAL A 136 12.57 -5.14 -11.03
C VAL A 136 13.74 -4.18 -11.03
N LYS A 137 13.65 -3.13 -11.83
CA LYS A 137 14.46 -1.93 -11.63
C LYS A 137 13.70 -1.02 -10.69
N PHE A 138 14.17 -0.91 -9.46
CA PHE A 138 13.59 -0.04 -8.44
C PHE A 138 14.33 1.30 -8.43
N SER A 139 13.57 2.40 -8.43
CA SER A 139 14.10 3.76 -8.27
C SER A 139 13.51 4.38 -7.02
N ASN A 140 14.36 4.84 -6.10
CA ASN A 140 13.88 5.60 -4.96
C ASN A 140 13.77 7.07 -5.36
N GLN A 141 12.54 7.57 -5.52
CA GLN A 141 12.26 8.99 -5.81
C GLN A 141 11.61 9.68 -4.60
N LEU A 142 11.87 9.18 -3.40
CA LEU A 142 11.48 9.85 -2.17
C LEU A 142 12.44 11.02 -1.89
N GLU A 143 11.91 12.15 -1.41
CA GLU A 143 12.71 13.38 -1.26
C GLU A 143 13.84 13.27 -0.21
N ASP A 144 13.57 12.68 0.96
CA ASP A 144 14.52 12.63 2.09
C ASP A 144 14.50 11.27 2.82
N ASP A 145 13.93 10.24 2.19
CA ASP A 145 13.76 8.92 2.79
C ASP A 145 14.44 7.83 1.97
N ASP A 146 15.13 6.92 2.66
CA ASP A 146 15.53 5.66 2.07
C ASP A 146 14.30 4.78 1.82
N ALA A 147 14.36 3.93 0.81
CA ALA A 147 13.30 2.98 0.49
C ALA A 147 13.88 1.62 0.11
N GLY A 148 13.17 0.56 0.47
CA GLY A 148 13.43 -0.80 -0.01
C GLY A 148 12.32 -1.29 -0.91
N PHE A 149 12.56 -2.37 -1.62
CA PHE A 149 11.54 -3.12 -2.35
C PHE A 149 11.78 -4.60 -2.11
N GLN A 150 11.02 -5.23 -1.21
CA GLN A 150 11.15 -6.65 -0.90
C GLN A 150 9.82 -7.37 -1.09
N ILE A 151 9.82 -8.46 -1.87
CA ILE A 151 8.65 -9.35 -1.98
C ILE A 151 8.73 -10.40 -0.86
N ASN A 152 7.80 -10.35 0.09
CA ASN A 152 7.79 -11.27 1.24
C ASN A 152 7.57 -12.72 0.82
N GLY A 153 8.31 -13.65 1.43
CA GLY A 153 8.25 -15.07 1.10
C GLY A 153 8.89 -15.44 -0.25
N SER A 154 9.44 -14.47 -0.99
CA SER A 154 10.18 -14.75 -2.22
C SER A 154 11.63 -15.15 -1.95
N ALA A 155 12.24 -15.78 -2.96
CA ALA A 155 13.69 -15.99 -3.03
C ALA A 155 14.36 -14.88 -3.87
N MET A 156 13.87 -13.65 -3.77
CA MET A 156 14.41 -12.50 -4.51
C MET A 156 15.85 -12.19 -4.11
N ILE A 157 16.65 -11.80 -5.09
CA ILE A 157 18.06 -11.42 -4.94
C ILE A 157 18.33 -10.03 -5.51
N ILE A 158 19.43 -9.42 -5.06
CA ILE A 158 20.04 -8.27 -5.73
C ILE A 158 20.79 -8.78 -6.96
N SER A 159 20.42 -8.27 -8.14
CA SER A 159 20.88 -8.80 -9.44
C SER A 159 22.39 -8.73 -9.60
N SER A 160 23.04 -7.67 -9.10
CA SER A 160 24.48 -7.46 -9.26
C SER A 160 25.33 -8.36 -8.35
N SER A 161 24.85 -8.68 -7.16
CA SER A 161 25.62 -9.38 -6.13
C SER A 161 25.23 -10.85 -5.94
N GLY A 162 24.04 -11.25 -6.42
CA GLY A 162 23.47 -12.57 -6.19
C GLY A 162 23.07 -12.82 -4.73
N GLN A 163 23.12 -11.79 -3.87
CA GLN A 163 22.79 -11.91 -2.46
C GLN A 163 21.27 -11.82 -2.26
N PRO A 164 20.70 -12.52 -1.26
CA PRO A 164 19.29 -12.40 -0.91
C PRO A 164 18.90 -10.95 -0.62
N ASN A 165 17.76 -10.51 -1.15
CA ASN A 165 17.19 -9.19 -0.84
C ASN A 165 16.56 -9.24 0.54
N THR A 166 17.27 -8.73 1.54
CA THR A 166 16.83 -8.68 2.94
C THR A 166 17.27 -7.36 3.55
N ALA A 167 16.55 -6.87 4.56
CA ALA A 167 16.89 -5.61 5.25
C ALA A 167 18.35 -5.52 5.73
N ALA A 168 19.03 -6.65 5.97
CA ALA A 168 20.42 -6.69 6.41
C ALA A 168 21.45 -6.74 5.26
N THR A 169 21.02 -7.03 4.02
CA THR A 169 21.93 -7.16 2.87
C THR A 169 22.24 -5.77 2.29
N PRO A 170 23.52 -5.38 2.17
CA PRO A 170 23.91 -4.12 1.51
C PRO A 170 23.30 -3.97 0.12
N GLY A 171 22.65 -2.83 -0.13
CA GLY A 171 21.93 -2.55 -1.37
C GLY A 171 20.46 -2.99 -1.38
N SER A 172 19.92 -3.56 -0.30
CA SER A 172 18.47 -3.82 -0.19
C SER A 172 17.69 -2.58 0.22
N ILE A 173 18.32 -1.71 1.01
CA ILE A 173 17.85 -0.35 1.30
C ILE A 173 18.54 0.58 0.30
N VAL A 174 17.73 1.32 -0.44
CA VAL A 174 18.15 2.19 -1.54
C VAL A 174 18.00 3.62 -1.07
N ALA A 175 19.11 4.38 -1.12
CA ALA A 175 19.11 5.78 -0.74
C ALA A 175 18.20 6.62 -1.66
N ALA A 176 17.78 7.79 -1.20
CA ALA A 176 17.05 8.75 -2.04
C ALA A 176 17.79 9.01 -3.36
N GLU A 177 17.02 9.13 -4.45
CA GLU A 177 17.48 9.34 -5.83
C GLU A 177 18.31 8.19 -6.45
N GLU A 178 18.56 7.11 -5.72
CA GLU A 178 19.32 5.96 -6.20
C GLU A 178 18.43 4.87 -6.80
N THR A 179 19.06 3.93 -7.51
CA THR A 179 18.38 2.80 -8.14
C THR A 179 19.00 1.47 -7.76
N GLN A 180 18.19 0.40 -7.79
CA GLN A 180 18.64 -0.96 -7.56
C GLN A 180 17.91 -1.95 -8.46
N ASP A 181 18.62 -2.96 -8.93
CA ASP A 181 18.06 -4.05 -9.73
C ASP A 181 17.88 -5.32 -8.88
N TYR A 182 16.65 -5.81 -8.81
CA TYR A 182 16.30 -7.08 -8.17
C TYR A 182 15.83 -8.10 -9.19
N GLU A 183 16.04 -9.37 -8.88
CA GLU A 183 15.42 -10.44 -9.66
C GLU A 183 14.92 -11.58 -8.79
N TRP A 184 13.86 -12.22 -9.26
CA TRP A 184 13.27 -13.39 -8.64
C TRP A 184 12.88 -14.38 -9.72
N TYR A 185 13.57 -15.52 -9.76
CA TYR A 185 13.09 -16.68 -10.49
C TYR A 185 12.02 -17.39 -9.67
N ILE A 186 10.78 -17.41 -10.17
CA ILE A 186 9.64 -18.02 -9.50
C ILE A 186 9.66 -19.52 -9.81
N PRO A 187 9.84 -20.40 -8.80
CA PRO A 187 9.77 -21.83 -9.01
C PRO A 187 8.43 -22.27 -9.63
N ILE A 188 8.44 -23.38 -10.37
CA ILE A 188 7.21 -23.91 -10.99
C ILE A 188 6.21 -24.42 -9.94
N ASP A 189 6.72 -24.77 -8.75
CA ASP A 189 5.98 -25.23 -7.57
C ASP A 189 5.78 -24.12 -6.52
N GLU A 190 6.10 -22.86 -6.85
CA GLU A 190 5.80 -21.72 -5.98
C GLU A 190 4.30 -21.66 -5.70
N GLN A 191 3.91 -21.34 -4.46
CA GLN A 191 2.51 -21.30 -4.11
C GLN A 191 1.81 -20.14 -4.84
N GLU A 192 0.69 -20.42 -5.51
CA GLU A 192 -0.18 -19.37 -6.04
C GLU A 192 -0.69 -18.49 -4.89
N GLY A 193 -0.48 -17.17 -4.96
CA GLY A 193 -0.73 -16.33 -3.80
C GLY A 193 -0.30 -14.88 -3.96
N GLY A 194 -0.85 -14.04 -3.10
CA GLY A 194 -0.37 -12.68 -2.91
C GLY A 194 0.80 -12.65 -1.92
N HIS A 195 1.85 -11.94 -2.28
CA HIS A 195 3.03 -11.65 -1.49
C HIS A 195 3.08 -10.15 -1.24
N MET A 196 3.14 -9.74 0.01
CA MET A 196 3.28 -8.32 0.33
C MET A 196 4.62 -7.79 -0.20
N ILE A 197 4.59 -6.64 -0.85
CA ILE A 197 5.78 -5.83 -1.15
C ILE A 197 5.99 -4.93 0.07
N GLN A 198 7.12 -5.11 0.73
CA GLN A 198 7.45 -4.44 1.98
C GLN A 198 8.68 -3.54 1.82
N ASN A 199 8.57 -2.35 2.38
CA ASN A 199 9.70 -1.49 2.67
C ASN A 199 10.23 -1.77 4.09
N HIS A 200 11.56 -1.93 4.19
CA HIS A 200 12.27 -2.07 5.46
C HIS A 200 13.13 -0.85 5.83
N ALA A 201 13.10 0.20 5.01
CA ALA A 201 13.78 1.46 5.26
C ALA A 201 12.91 2.34 6.16
N GLY A 202 13.30 2.48 7.43
CA GLY A 202 12.48 3.21 8.41
C GLY A 202 11.09 2.61 8.61
N ARG A 203 10.28 3.28 9.44
CA ARG A 203 8.89 2.89 9.74
C ARG A 203 7.88 3.73 8.94
N ASP A 204 8.22 5.00 8.71
CA ASP A 204 7.28 5.99 8.20
C ASP A 204 6.82 5.69 6.77
N PRO A 205 7.68 5.32 5.80
CA PRO A 205 7.21 5.06 4.45
C PRO A 205 6.15 3.95 4.41
N SER A 206 6.38 2.84 5.12
CA SER A 206 5.43 1.72 5.18
C SER A 206 4.13 2.11 5.91
N SER A 207 4.24 2.89 6.99
CA SER A 207 3.08 3.33 7.78
C SER A 207 2.23 4.38 7.05
N LEU A 208 2.81 5.09 6.09
CA LEU A 208 2.15 6.14 5.30
C LEU A 208 1.92 5.72 3.84
N GLY A 209 1.86 4.40 3.58
CA GLY A 209 1.31 3.87 2.34
C GLY A 209 2.30 3.28 1.35
N LEU A 210 3.60 3.20 1.63
CA LEU A 210 4.58 2.50 0.77
C LEU A 210 4.39 0.97 0.86
N ILE A 211 3.28 0.51 0.30
CA ILE A 211 2.76 -0.85 0.37
C ILE A 211 2.41 -1.31 -1.05
N GLY A 212 2.49 -2.62 -1.27
CA GLY A 212 2.06 -3.22 -2.53
C GLY A 212 1.88 -4.72 -2.39
N THR A 213 1.42 -5.36 -3.46
CA THR A 213 1.28 -6.81 -3.53
C THR A 213 1.86 -7.31 -4.84
N PHE A 214 2.67 -8.35 -4.75
CA PHE A 214 3.07 -9.16 -5.87
C PHE A 214 2.24 -10.44 -5.88
N VAL A 215 1.61 -10.80 -6.99
CA VAL A 215 0.86 -12.05 -7.10
C VAL A 215 1.61 -13.07 -7.96
N VAL A 216 1.80 -14.27 -7.43
CA VAL A 216 2.19 -15.44 -8.21
C VAL A 216 0.93 -16.11 -8.76
N GLU A 217 0.82 -16.17 -10.08
CA GLU A 217 -0.28 -16.82 -10.80
C GLU A 217 0.16 -18.17 -11.41
N PRO A 218 -0.78 -19.07 -11.75
CA PRO A 218 -0.45 -20.31 -12.41
C PRO A 218 0.30 -20.08 -13.72
N ARG A 219 1.18 -21.01 -14.07
CA ARG A 219 1.91 -20.98 -15.34
C ARG A 219 0.97 -20.75 -16.54
N GLY A 220 1.36 -19.82 -17.42
CA GLY A 220 0.63 -19.52 -18.65
C GLY A 220 -0.56 -18.56 -18.48
N SER A 221 -0.78 -18.01 -17.29
CA SER A 221 -1.89 -17.09 -17.09
C SER A 221 -1.66 -15.75 -17.79
N ARG A 222 -2.74 -15.19 -18.32
CA ARG A 222 -2.84 -13.85 -18.90
C ARG A 222 -3.65 -12.96 -17.97
N TYR A 223 -3.18 -11.74 -17.75
CA TYR A 223 -3.83 -10.77 -16.86
C TYR A 223 -4.53 -9.73 -17.72
N LEU A 224 -5.85 -9.64 -17.57
CA LEU A 224 -6.67 -8.71 -18.34
C LEU A 224 -7.28 -7.66 -17.41
N ASP A 225 -7.28 -6.43 -17.90
CA ASP A 225 -7.92 -5.31 -17.24
C ASP A 225 -9.46 -5.49 -17.29
N PRO A 226 -10.17 -5.39 -16.17
CA PRO A 226 -11.59 -5.72 -16.11
C PRO A 226 -12.50 -4.70 -16.81
N TRP A 227 -12.00 -3.53 -17.22
CA TRP A 227 -12.77 -2.51 -17.92
C TRP A 227 -12.54 -2.53 -19.44
N THR A 228 -11.28 -2.68 -19.84
CA THR A 228 -10.88 -2.62 -21.24
C THR A 228 -10.76 -3.99 -21.88
N GLY A 229 -10.59 -5.05 -21.09
CA GLY A 229 -10.28 -6.41 -21.56
C GLY A 229 -8.87 -6.54 -22.15
N GLY A 230 -8.07 -5.47 -22.14
CA GLY A 230 -6.69 -5.46 -22.61
C GLY A 230 -5.70 -6.00 -21.57
N PRO A 231 -4.40 -6.13 -21.91
CA PRO A 231 -3.38 -6.55 -20.96
C PRO A 231 -3.27 -5.62 -19.75
N LEU A 232 -3.22 -6.20 -18.55
CA LEU A 232 -3.02 -5.47 -17.29
C LEU A 232 -1.59 -5.64 -16.79
N GLU A 233 -0.90 -4.53 -16.50
CA GLU A 233 0.43 -4.56 -15.88
C GLU A 233 0.38 -4.38 -14.36
N SER A 234 -0.47 -3.49 -13.86
CA SER A 234 -0.73 -3.29 -12.42
C SER A 234 -2.20 -2.94 -12.19
N GLY A 235 -2.74 -3.38 -11.04
CA GLY A 235 -4.08 -2.97 -10.59
C GLY A 235 -4.69 -3.98 -9.63
N TRP A 236 -5.49 -3.54 -8.66
CA TRP A 236 -6.04 -4.42 -7.62
C TRP A 236 -7.14 -5.39 -8.10
N MET A 237 -7.75 -5.11 -9.26
CA MET A 237 -8.67 -6.03 -9.94
C MET A 237 -8.06 -6.55 -11.23
N ALA A 238 -8.23 -7.84 -11.49
CA ALA A 238 -7.83 -8.46 -12.76
C ALA A 238 -8.79 -9.56 -13.16
N MET A 239 -8.89 -9.84 -14.46
CA MET A 239 -9.39 -11.11 -14.97
C MET A 239 -8.19 -11.99 -15.31
N ILE A 240 -8.09 -13.14 -14.66
CA ILE A 240 -7.01 -14.10 -14.88
C ILE A 240 -7.54 -15.14 -15.84
N ALA A 241 -6.96 -15.18 -17.04
CA ALA A 241 -7.32 -16.13 -18.09
C ALA A 241 -6.21 -17.18 -18.26
N ASN A 242 -6.58 -18.45 -18.37
CA ASN A 242 -5.63 -19.55 -18.50
C ASN A 242 -6.19 -20.65 -19.43
N ASP A 243 -5.37 -21.14 -20.36
CA ASP A 243 -5.82 -22.15 -21.33
C ASP A 243 -5.92 -23.56 -20.71
N ASP A 244 -5.18 -23.81 -19.62
CA ASP A 244 -5.07 -25.10 -18.92
C ASP A 244 -5.80 -25.13 -17.56
N ALA A 245 -6.36 -23.99 -17.12
CA ALA A 245 -7.08 -23.83 -15.86
C ALA A 245 -8.35 -22.98 -16.04
N LYS A 246 -9.19 -22.88 -15.00
CA LYS A 246 -10.38 -22.03 -15.07
C LYS A 246 -10.01 -20.56 -14.93
N ASP A 247 -10.60 -19.74 -15.79
CA ASP A 247 -10.57 -18.29 -15.65
C ASP A 247 -11.27 -17.86 -14.35
N PHE A 248 -10.77 -16.78 -13.75
CA PHE A 248 -11.38 -16.20 -12.55
C PHE A 248 -11.14 -14.70 -12.45
N ARG A 249 -11.97 -14.01 -11.67
CA ARG A 249 -11.74 -12.61 -11.27
C ARG A 249 -10.88 -12.58 -10.01
N GLU A 250 -9.86 -11.74 -10.02
CA GLU A 250 -9.01 -11.50 -8.87
C GLU A 250 -9.32 -10.14 -8.25
N PHE A 251 -9.39 -10.12 -6.92
CA PHE A 251 -9.52 -8.92 -6.11
C PHE A 251 -8.44 -8.92 -5.02
N THR A 252 -7.46 -8.02 -5.13
CA THR A 252 -6.41 -7.84 -4.13
C THR A 252 -6.76 -6.68 -3.20
N LEU A 253 -7.04 -6.99 -1.94
CA LEU A 253 -7.46 -6.02 -0.94
C LEU A 253 -6.37 -5.87 0.13
N MET A 254 -5.84 -4.66 0.24
CA MET A 254 -4.87 -4.28 1.25
C MET A 254 -5.55 -3.46 2.33
N TYR A 255 -5.70 -4.04 3.52
CA TYR A 255 -6.02 -3.27 4.71
C TYR A 255 -4.74 -2.66 5.26
N HIS A 256 -4.76 -1.37 5.59
CA HIS A 256 -3.64 -0.70 6.25
C HIS A 256 -4.13 0.43 7.15
N GLU A 257 -3.32 0.77 8.14
CA GLU A 257 -3.54 1.95 8.97
C GLU A 257 -2.64 3.09 8.49
N VAL A 258 -3.22 4.29 8.42
CA VAL A 258 -2.54 5.50 7.97
C VAL A 258 -1.80 6.13 9.15
N GLY A 259 -0.48 5.96 9.15
CA GLY A 259 0.42 6.48 10.15
C GLY A 259 0.29 5.81 11.53
N ASP A 260 1.13 6.24 12.46
CA ASP A 260 1.08 5.77 13.85
C ASP A 260 -0.08 6.37 14.65
N GLU A 261 -0.22 5.99 15.92
CA GLU A 261 -1.29 6.43 16.81
C GLU A 261 -1.53 7.93 16.84
N SER A 262 -0.47 8.72 16.69
CA SER A 262 -0.52 10.17 16.76
C SER A 262 -0.85 10.82 15.41
N PHE A 263 -0.69 10.07 14.32
CA PHE A 263 -0.96 10.54 12.98
C PHE A 263 -2.47 10.65 12.73
N ARG A 264 -2.86 11.82 12.25
CA ARG A 264 -4.24 12.15 11.92
C ARG A 264 -4.28 12.66 10.49
N PRO A 265 -5.09 12.04 9.60
CA PRO A 265 -5.31 12.59 8.28
C PRO A 265 -5.94 13.98 8.36
N LEU A 266 -5.85 14.72 7.26
CA LEU A 266 -6.41 16.05 7.12
C LEU A 266 -7.78 15.97 6.46
N ASN A 267 -8.70 16.83 6.89
CA ASN A 267 -9.93 17.08 6.14
C ASN A 267 -9.64 17.97 4.92
N ARG A 268 -10.64 18.22 4.09
CA ARG A 268 -10.50 19.10 2.90
C ARG A 268 -9.98 20.51 3.16
N HIS A 269 -10.07 21.00 4.40
CA HIS A 269 -9.62 22.34 4.80
C HIS A 269 -8.17 22.33 5.35
N GLY A 270 -7.50 21.18 5.32
CA GLY A 270 -6.15 21.02 5.88
C GLY A 270 -6.14 20.94 7.41
N GLU A 271 -7.28 20.68 8.03
CA GLU A 271 -7.39 20.54 9.48
C GLU A 271 -7.27 19.07 9.87
N MET A 272 -6.57 18.80 10.98
CA MET A 272 -6.42 17.45 11.51
C MET A 272 -7.78 16.87 11.92
N ILE A 273 -8.15 15.74 11.33
CA ILE A 273 -9.31 14.95 11.73
C ILE A 273 -9.16 14.57 13.23
N PRO A 274 -10.23 14.62 14.04
CA PRO A 274 -10.13 14.30 15.46
C PRO A 274 -9.73 12.83 15.69
N GLN A 275 -9.00 12.58 16.79
CA GLN A 275 -8.57 11.23 17.17
C GLN A 275 -9.75 10.28 17.46
N ARG A 276 -10.86 10.85 17.93
CA ARG A 276 -12.09 10.14 18.25
C ARG A 276 -13.23 10.92 17.64
N ASP A 277 -14.05 10.24 16.85
CA ASP A 277 -15.20 10.82 16.17
C ASP A 277 -16.21 11.38 17.21
N PRO A 278 -16.58 12.66 17.16
CA PRO A 278 -17.51 13.25 18.13
C PRO A 278 -18.93 12.70 18.07
N GLN A 279 -19.35 12.11 16.94
CA GLN A 279 -20.70 11.58 16.74
C GLN A 279 -20.74 10.08 16.98
N THR A 280 -19.85 9.33 16.33
CA THR A 280 -19.88 7.86 16.35
C THR A 280 -18.96 7.24 17.38
N ASP A 281 -18.15 8.03 18.05
CA ASP A 281 -17.13 7.57 19.00
C ASP A 281 -16.01 6.72 18.36
N ALA A 282 -16.01 6.60 17.03
CA ALA A 282 -15.06 5.82 16.26
C ALA A 282 -13.62 6.30 16.52
N TYR A 283 -12.74 5.34 16.80
CA TYR A 283 -11.33 5.61 17.03
C TYR A 283 -10.59 5.78 15.71
N ARG A 284 -9.80 6.86 15.58
CA ARG A 284 -9.00 7.23 14.41
C ARG A 284 -9.80 7.15 13.09
N PRO A 285 -10.87 7.95 12.95
CA PRO A 285 -11.61 8.00 11.69
C PRO A 285 -10.69 8.43 10.54
N SER A 286 -10.99 7.96 9.31
CA SER A 286 -10.15 8.12 8.10
C SER A 286 -8.77 7.45 8.13
N ALA A 287 -8.26 7.00 9.28
CA ALA A 287 -6.93 6.39 9.38
C ALA A 287 -6.93 4.86 9.19
N ARG A 288 -8.07 4.24 8.91
CA ARG A 288 -8.18 2.81 8.54
C ARG A 288 -8.61 2.73 7.09
N ALA A 289 -7.77 2.18 6.23
CA ALA A 289 -7.96 2.25 4.79
C ALA A 289 -7.89 0.88 4.11
N LEU A 290 -8.68 0.74 3.05
CA LEU A 290 -8.63 -0.35 2.10
C LEU A 290 -8.12 0.21 0.77
N ASN A 291 -6.96 -0.25 0.31
CA ASN A 291 -6.30 0.23 -0.91
C ASN A 291 -6.27 1.77 -1.03
N PHE A 292 -5.83 2.44 0.05
CA PHE A 292 -5.76 3.91 0.18
C PHE A 292 -7.10 4.66 0.26
N ARG A 293 -8.22 3.96 0.42
CA ARG A 293 -9.54 4.58 0.58
C ARG A 293 -10.11 4.32 1.97
N SER A 294 -10.75 5.33 2.56
CA SER A 294 -11.38 5.25 3.87
C SER A 294 -12.65 6.11 3.91
N GLU A 295 -13.74 5.58 4.44
CA GLU A 295 -15.03 6.27 4.49
C GLU A 295 -15.59 6.22 5.93
N PRO A 296 -15.21 7.16 6.81
CA PRO A 296 -15.81 7.24 8.15
C PRO A 296 -17.21 7.85 8.10
N PHE A 297 -18.14 7.28 8.86
CA PHE A 297 -19.54 7.72 8.86
C PHE A 297 -19.79 9.01 9.65
N GLY A 298 -19.17 9.21 10.81
CA GLY A 298 -19.49 10.36 11.65
C GLY A 298 -18.97 11.66 11.05
N ILE A 299 -17.65 11.87 11.12
CA ILE A 299 -17.00 13.14 10.77
C ILE A 299 -17.35 13.73 9.39
N ASN A 300 -17.79 12.89 8.44
CA ASN A 300 -18.19 13.29 7.09
C ASN A 300 -19.71 13.19 6.91
N ASN A 301 -20.25 11.97 6.83
CA ASN A 301 -21.63 11.72 6.43
C ASN A 301 -22.65 12.27 7.46
N LEU A 302 -22.58 11.82 8.71
CA LEU A 302 -23.52 12.22 9.77
C LEU A 302 -23.29 13.67 10.19
N ALA A 303 -22.05 14.16 10.20
CA ALA A 303 -21.72 15.55 10.51
C ALA A 303 -22.37 16.52 9.52
N VAL A 304 -22.40 16.16 8.23
CA VAL A 304 -23.08 16.96 7.20
C VAL A 304 -24.60 16.92 7.37
N GLN A 305 -25.18 15.76 7.71
CA GLN A 305 -26.61 15.68 8.02
C GLN A 305 -26.98 16.58 9.21
N GLU A 306 -26.27 16.46 10.33
CA GLU A 306 -26.52 17.27 11.53
C GLU A 306 -26.38 18.77 11.21
N LYS A 307 -25.36 19.16 10.45
CA LYS A 307 -25.15 20.56 10.04
C LYS A 307 -26.27 21.08 9.13
N LYS A 308 -26.80 20.27 8.21
CA LYS A 308 -27.82 20.70 7.22
C LYS A 308 -29.25 20.60 7.76
N PHE A 309 -29.53 19.61 8.59
CA PHE A 309 -30.89 19.24 9.00
C PHE A 309 -31.13 19.29 10.51
N HIS A 310 -30.09 19.54 11.32
CA HIS A 310 -30.15 19.48 12.80
C HIS A 310 -30.68 18.12 13.31
N PHE A 311 -30.34 17.08 12.56
CA PHE A 311 -30.62 15.69 12.86
C PHE A 311 -29.63 14.80 12.13
N GLU A 312 -29.14 13.76 12.82
CA GLU A 312 -28.35 12.67 12.25
C GLU A 312 -29.14 11.36 12.30
N ASP A 313 -29.25 10.66 11.16
CA ASP A 313 -29.85 9.33 11.09
C ASP A 313 -28.77 8.26 10.92
N GLU A 314 -28.33 7.67 12.03
CA GLU A 314 -27.36 6.58 12.02
C GLU A 314 -27.83 5.37 11.19
N SER A 315 -29.14 5.16 11.04
CA SER A 315 -29.67 4.06 10.22
C SER A 315 -29.36 4.23 8.73
N LEU A 316 -29.03 5.46 8.31
CA LEU A 316 -28.64 5.79 6.94
C LEU A 316 -27.12 5.80 6.73
N ALA A 317 -26.30 5.47 7.72
CA ALA A 317 -24.84 5.53 7.62
C ALA A 317 -24.28 4.77 6.41
N TYR A 318 -24.90 3.66 6.02
CA TYR A 318 -24.51 2.83 4.86
C TYR A 318 -25.42 3.03 3.62
N SER A 319 -26.23 4.09 3.59
CA SER A 319 -27.20 4.32 2.52
C SER A 319 -26.57 4.96 1.29
N SER A 320 -26.44 4.19 0.21
CA SER A 320 -26.03 4.71 -1.11
C SER A 320 -26.97 5.79 -1.66
N TYR A 321 -28.24 5.80 -1.22
CA TYR A 321 -29.19 6.86 -1.62
C TYR A 321 -28.93 8.18 -0.91
N THR A 322 -28.37 8.12 0.30
CA THR A 322 -28.16 9.29 1.15
C THR A 322 -26.77 9.88 0.94
N PHE A 323 -25.75 9.03 0.87
CA PHE A 323 -24.34 9.43 0.84
C PHE A 323 -23.59 8.99 -0.42
N GLY A 324 -24.23 8.25 -1.33
CA GLY A 324 -23.54 7.63 -2.47
C GLY A 324 -22.84 6.33 -2.08
N ASP A 325 -22.32 5.62 -3.08
CA ASP A 325 -21.50 4.44 -2.83
C ASP A 325 -20.12 4.86 -2.29
N ALA A 326 -19.59 4.11 -1.33
CA ALA A 326 -18.30 4.42 -0.74
C ALA A 326 -17.13 4.35 -1.75
N PRO A 327 -16.09 5.18 -1.58
CA PRO A 327 -14.88 5.13 -2.40
C PRO A 327 -13.99 3.92 -2.09
N THR A 328 -14.19 3.27 -0.93
CA THR A 328 -13.52 2.00 -0.57
C THR A 328 -13.80 0.92 -1.61
N THR A 329 -12.84 0.04 -1.86
CA THR A 329 -12.91 -1.03 -2.89
C THR A 329 -14.26 -1.73 -2.96
N ILE A 330 -14.90 -1.72 -4.14
CA ILE A 330 -16.13 -2.48 -4.45
C ILE A 330 -15.80 -3.51 -5.54
N PRO A 331 -15.49 -4.76 -5.18
CA PRO A 331 -15.26 -5.84 -6.13
C PRO A 331 -16.48 -6.07 -7.03
N ARG A 332 -16.28 -6.08 -8.35
CA ARG A 332 -17.37 -6.32 -9.32
C ARG A 332 -17.17 -7.64 -10.07
N SER A 333 -18.17 -8.51 -9.99
CA SER A 333 -18.20 -9.81 -10.63
C SER A 333 -19.60 -10.13 -11.16
N TYR A 334 -19.70 -11.06 -12.11
CA TYR A 334 -20.99 -11.58 -12.57
C TYR A 334 -21.38 -12.84 -11.80
N LEU A 335 -22.68 -13.12 -11.76
CA LEU A 335 -23.19 -14.34 -11.16
C LEU A 335 -22.62 -15.56 -11.89
N GLY A 336 -21.90 -16.41 -11.15
CA GLY A 336 -21.27 -17.63 -11.68
C GLY A 336 -19.79 -17.49 -12.04
N ASP A 337 -19.24 -16.28 -12.07
CA ASP A 337 -17.80 -16.07 -12.26
C ASP A 337 -17.04 -16.63 -11.06
N PRO A 338 -16.04 -17.51 -11.26
CA PRO A 338 -15.09 -17.84 -10.20
C PRO A 338 -14.35 -16.57 -9.77
N ALA A 339 -14.18 -16.37 -8.47
CA ALA A 339 -13.48 -15.23 -7.92
C ALA A 339 -12.48 -15.64 -6.85
N LYS A 340 -11.32 -14.97 -6.81
CA LYS A 340 -10.31 -15.10 -5.76
C LYS A 340 -10.09 -13.75 -5.10
N PHE A 341 -10.20 -13.75 -3.77
CA PHE A 341 -9.85 -12.61 -2.92
C PHE A 341 -8.48 -12.84 -2.32
N ARG A 342 -7.58 -11.88 -2.50
CA ARG A 342 -6.25 -11.86 -1.88
C ARG A 342 -6.26 -10.77 -0.81
N LEU A 343 -6.29 -11.18 0.45
CA LEU A 343 -6.29 -10.27 1.59
C LEU A 343 -4.85 -10.09 2.07
N VAL A 344 -4.41 -8.84 2.12
CA VAL A 344 -3.05 -8.48 2.51
C VAL A 344 -3.14 -7.38 3.58
N HIS A 345 -2.31 -7.49 4.61
CA HIS A 345 -2.19 -6.43 5.60
C HIS A 345 -0.99 -5.56 5.22
N GLY A 346 -1.25 -4.35 4.72
CA GLY A 346 -0.22 -3.39 4.28
C GLY A 346 0.65 -2.86 5.42
N GLY A 347 0.26 -3.09 6.67
CA GLY A 347 0.98 -2.63 7.84
C GLY A 347 0.20 -1.54 8.57
N GLY A 348 0.75 -1.09 9.69
CA GLY A 348 0.08 -0.20 10.62
C GLY A 348 0.62 -0.37 12.04
N GLU A 349 -0.03 0.29 12.99
CA GLU A 349 0.27 0.10 14.40
C GLU A 349 -0.33 -1.21 14.92
N VAL A 350 -1.53 -1.55 14.44
CA VAL A 350 -2.26 -2.74 14.84
C VAL A 350 -2.40 -3.68 13.64
N PHE A 351 -2.21 -4.98 13.88
CA PHE A 351 -2.53 -6.03 12.92
C PHE A 351 -3.99 -6.44 13.10
N HIS A 352 -4.79 -6.33 12.03
CA HIS A 352 -6.21 -6.70 12.00
C HIS A 352 -6.48 -7.97 11.19
#